data_AF-A0A932DH98-F1
#
_entry.id   AF-A0A932DH98-F1
#
_cell.length_a   1.000
_cell.length_b   1.000
_cell.length_c   1.000
_cell.angle_alpha   90.00
_cell.angle_beta   90.00
_cell.angle_gamma   90.00
#
_symmetry.space_group_name_H-M   'P 1'
#
loop_
_entity.id
_entity.type
_entity.pdbx_description
1 polymer ?
#
loop_
_entity_poly.entity_id
_entity_poly.type
_entity_poly.pdbx_seq_one_letter_code
_entity_poly.pdbx_strand_id
1 'polypeptide(L)'
;MRILAFLLVLAAAATAAATPAVPDAFLPVPPPIQLLPVPKEVTWGKGVFEITPSTRIVVGDGVTEEDLFAARELNEELRARFGATLRVVTAGELSTPRGHIVVGEPSINTLTARLLQSAGLTVSRTSPGPEGYVLRVLPDGMVVAGSDRRGTFYGVQTLHQLLRPGKALASVPAVTIRDRPDHAIRAVHVARCGATASHPGDPADRHARSQ
;
A
#
# COMPACT_ATOMS: atom_id res chain seq x y z
N MET A 1 8.95 -50.56 50.53
CA MET A 1 7.67 -50.05 51.09
C MET A 1 7.75 -48.52 51.05
N ARG A 2 6.69 -47.87 50.53
CA ARG A 2 6.43 -46.41 50.49
C ARG A 2 7.14 -45.63 49.35
N ILE A 3 6.52 -44.76 48.57
CA ILE A 3 5.17 -44.56 47.97
C ILE A 3 5.42 -43.46 46.92
N LEU A 4 4.88 -43.64 45.71
CA LEU A 4 4.82 -42.65 44.62
C LEU A 4 4.10 -41.37 45.08
N ALA A 5 4.67 -40.18 44.84
CA ALA A 5 3.94 -38.92 44.94
C ALA A 5 3.69 -38.36 43.53
N PHE A 6 2.48 -38.59 43.02
CA PHE A 6 1.97 -38.00 41.78
C PHE A 6 1.49 -36.57 42.09
N LEU A 7 2.12 -35.57 41.46
CA LEU A 7 1.72 -34.18 41.53
C LEU A 7 0.66 -33.91 40.45
N LEU A 8 -0.59 -33.77 40.88
CA LEU A 8 -1.73 -33.42 40.04
C LEU A 8 -1.83 -31.89 39.92
N VAL A 9 -1.56 -31.34 38.74
CA VAL A 9 -1.77 -29.92 38.44
C VAL A 9 -3.21 -29.75 37.95
N LEU A 10 -4.03 -29.03 38.73
CA LEU A 10 -5.42 -28.70 38.39
C LEU A 10 -5.43 -27.42 37.54
N ALA A 11 -5.74 -27.52 36.24
CA ALA A 11 -5.95 -26.37 35.37
C ALA A 11 -7.38 -25.84 35.55
N ALA A 12 -7.53 -24.64 36.10
CA ALA A 12 -8.81 -23.95 36.15
C ALA A 12 -9.10 -23.30 34.79
N ALA A 13 -10.04 -23.86 34.03
CA ALA A 13 -10.57 -23.23 32.83
C ALA A 13 -11.55 -22.12 33.22
N ALA A 14 -11.17 -20.86 32.96
CA ALA A 14 -12.09 -19.74 33.06
C ALA A 14 -13.02 -19.76 31.84
N THR A 15 -14.28 -20.17 32.06
CA THR A 15 -15.35 -20.05 31.07
C THR A 15 -15.74 -18.58 30.95
N ALA A 16 -15.27 -17.92 29.89
CA ALA A 16 -15.81 -16.63 29.48
C ALA A 16 -17.28 -16.82 29.09
N ALA A 17 -18.19 -16.26 29.87
CA ALA A 17 -19.61 -16.26 29.55
C ALA A 17 -19.82 -15.53 28.22
N ALA A 18 -20.38 -16.23 27.23
CA ALA A 18 -20.74 -15.63 25.96
C ALA A 18 -21.83 -14.58 26.19
N THR A 19 -21.52 -13.33 25.85
CA THR A 19 -22.50 -12.25 25.82
C THR A 19 -23.61 -12.64 24.85
N PRO A 20 -24.90 -12.57 25.23
CA PRO A 20 -25.99 -12.93 24.32
C PRO A 20 -25.95 -11.99 23.11
N ALA A 21 -25.88 -12.59 21.91
CA ALA A 21 -25.96 -11.84 20.67
C ALA A 21 -27.32 -11.16 20.59
N VAL A 22 -27.33 -9.83 20.45
CA VAL A 22 -28.54 -9.06 20.22
C VAL A 22 -29.02 -9.39 18.79
N PRO A 23 -30.19 -10.03 18.62
CA PRO A 23 -30.63 -10.56 17.32
C PRO A 23 -30.85 -9.49 16.24
N ASP A 24 -30.94 -8.22 16.64
CA ASP A 24 -31.13 -7.06 15.75
C ASP A 24 -29.88 -6.15 15.65
N ALA A 25 -28.70 -6.64 16.02
CA ALA A 25 -27.47 -5.89 15.76
C ALA A 25 -27.27 -5.78 14.24
N PHE A 26 -27.61 -4.61 13.68
CA PHE A 26 -27.29 -4.26 12.29
C PHE A 26 -25.78 -4.46 12.10
N LEU A 27 -25.39 -5.53 11.41
CA LEU A 27 -24.01 -5.71 11.01
C LEU A 27 -23.70 -4.57 10.04
N PRO A 28 -22.76 -3.65 10.36
CA PRO A 28 -22.41 -2.61 9.42
C PRO A 28 -21.88 -3.28 8.16
N VAL A 29 -22.64 -3.18 7.06
CA VAL A 29 -22.13 -3.51 5.74
C VAL A 29 -20.98 -2.54 5.51
N PRO A 30 -19.73 -3.02 5.33
CA PRO A 30 -18.60 -2.13 5.14
C PRO A 30 -18.90 -1.23 3.94
N PRO A 31 -18.75 0.10 4.06
CA PRO A 31 -18.97 0.98 2.92
C PRO A 31 -18.04 0.55 1.76
N PRO A 32 -18.51 0.67 0.50
CA PRO A 32 -17.64 0.41 -0.64
C PRO A 32 -16.40 1.30 -0.56
N ILE A 33 -15.25 0.82 -1.05
CA ILE A 33 -14.02 1.63 -1.00
C ILE A 33 -14.25 2.91 -1.78
N GLN A 34 -14.10 4.03 -1.11
CA GLN A 34 -14.11 5.34 -1.73
C GLN A 34 -12.67 5.79 -1.92
N LEU A 35 -12.25 5.87 -3.17
CA LEU A 35 -10.94 6.39 -3.55
C LEU A 35 -11.02 7.90 -3.67
N LEU A 36 -10.05 8.59 -3.05
CA LEU A 36 -9.96 10.04 -3.04
C LEU A 36 -8.59 10.50 -3.54
N PRO A 37 -8.53 11.41 -4.54
CA PRO A 37 -9.63 11.81 -5.42
C PRO A 37 -10.26 10.62 -6.18
N VAL A 38 -11.47 10.81 -6.72
CA VAL A 38 -12.13 9.76 -7.51
C VAL A 38 -11.34 9.51 -8.79
N PRO A 39 -10.85 8.28 -9.04
CA PRO A 39 -10.10 7.98 -10.26
C PRO A 39 -10.98 8.08 -11.50
N LYS A 40 -10.34 8.34 -12.66
CA LYS A 40 -11.06 8.45 -13.95
C LYS A 40 -11.77 7.16 -14.35
N GLU A 41 -11.12 6.01 -14.18
CA GLU A 41 -11.67 4.72 -14.57
C GLU A 41 -11.36 3.69 -13.48
N VAL A 42 -12.39 2.96 -13.02
CA VAL A 42 -12.28 1.88 -12.03
C VAL A 42 -13.14 0.71 -12.44
N THR A 43 -12.54 -0.46 -12.56
CA THR A 43 -13.23 -1.73 -12.85
C THR A 43 -12.90 -2.74 -11.76
N TRP A 44 -13.88 -3.03 -10.90
CA TRP A 44 -13.73 -4.02 -9.83
C TRP A 44 -13.73 -5.45 -10.38
N GLY A 45 -12.76 -6.24 -9.96
CA GLY A 45 -12.64 -7.66 -10.25
C GLY A 45 -13.21 -8.53 -9.12
N LYS A 46 -13.09 -9.85 -9.29
CA LYS A 46 -13.45 -10.83 -8.26
C LYS A 46 -12.21 -11.27 -7.48
N GLY A 47 -12.37 -11.46 -6.18
CA GLY A 47 -11.32 -11.96 -5.30
C GLY A 47 -10.44 -10.87 -4.71
N VAL A 48 -9.42 -11.32 -4.00
CA VAL A 48 -8.46 -10.47 -3.28
C VAL A 48 -7.06 -10.99 -3.51
N PHE A 49 -6.10 -10.09 -3.60
CA PHE A 49 -4.69 -10.41 -3.50
C PHE A 49 -4.29 -10.39 -2.02
N GLU A 50 -3.79 -11.51 -1.51
CA GLU A 50 -3.27 -11.61 -0.15
C GLU A 50 -1.77 -11.25 -0.16
N ILE A 51 -1.41 -10.23 0.60
CA ILE A 51 -0.03 -9.86 0.87
C ILE A 51 0.44 -10.68 2.07
N THR A 52 1.55 -11.38 1.89
CA THR A 52 2.15 -12.26 2.90
C THR A 52 3.63 -11.89 3.10
N PRO A 53 4.31 -12.43 4.11
CA PRO A 53 5.75 -12.23 4.27
C PRO A 53 6.60 -12.77 3.09
N SER A 54 6.06 -13.66 2.26
CA SER A 54 6.73 -14.16 1.06
C SER A 54 6.50 -13.28 -0.17
N THR A 55 5.55 -12.34 -0.13
CA THR A 55 5.35 -11.34 -1.19
C THR A 55 6.60 -10.50 -1.38
N ARG A 56 6.90 -10.17 -2.64
CA ARG A 56 8.03 -9.31 -3.02
C ARG A 56 7.52 -8.09 -3.75
N ILE A 57 8.18 -6.95 -3.51
CA ILE A 57 8.03 -5.75 -4.32
C ILE A 57 9.09 -5.82 -5.41
N VAL A 58 8.68 -5.76 -6.67
CA VAL A 58 9.56 -5.94 -7.82
C VAL A 58 9.71 -4.61 -8.54
N VAL A 59 10.95 -4.16 -8.65
CA VAL A 59 11.33 -2.98 -9.44
C VAL A 59 12.03 -3.42 -10.73
N GLY A 60 12.14 -2.52 -11.71
CA GLY A 60 12.83 -2.80 -12.97
C GLY A 60 14.32 -3.07 -12.79
N ASP A 61 14.93 -3.82 -13.70
CA ASP A 61 16.36 -4.18 -13.63
C ASP A 61 17.30 -2.98 -13.79
N GLY A 62 16.86 -1.93 -14.51
CA GLY A 62 17.55 -0.63 -14.61
C GLY A 62 17.23 0.27 -13.42
N VAL A 63 17.37 -0.24 -12.19
CA VAL A 63 16.93 0.40 -10.94
C VAL A 63 17.40 1.86 -10.87
N THR A 64 16.46 2.79 -10.89
CA THR A 64 16.72 4.20 -10.57
C THR A 64 16.44 4.48 -9.09
N GLU A 65 17.03 5.54 -8.51
CA GLU A 65 16.73 5.93 -7.13
C GLU A 65 15.24 6.21 -6.92
N GLU A 66 14.57 6.62 -8.00
CA GLU A 66 13.16 6.97 -8.04
C GLU A 66 12.24 5.74 -8.10
N ASP A 67 12.63 4.65 -8.77
CA ASP A 67 11.88 3.38 -8.69
C ASP A 67 11.95 2.80 -7.28
N LEU A 68 13.13 2.89 -6.66
CA LEU A 68 13.29 2.51 -5.26
C LEU A 68 12.48 3.40 -4.32
N PHE A 69 12.24 4.67 -4.69
CA PHE A 69 11.41 5.57 -3.89
C PHE A 69 9.97 5.06 -3.81
N ALA A 70 9.34 4.72 -4.94
CA ALA A 70 7.98 4.18 -4.95
C ALA A 70 7.86 2.86 -4.16
N ALA A 71 8.86 1.97 -4.27
CA ALA A 71 8.91 0.73 -3.48
C ALA A 71 9.09 0.99 -1.98
N ARG A 72 9.91 1.97 -1.60
CA ARG A 72 10.09 2.39 -0.20
C ARG A 72 8.80 2.98 0.37
N GLU A 73 8.13 3.87 -0.36
CA GLU A 73 6.83 4.45 0.04
C GLU A 73 5.78 3.37 0.32
N LEU A 74 5.71 2.31 -0.50
CA LEU A 74 4.83 1.17 -0.23
C LEU A 74 5.20 0.45 1.07
N ASN A 75 6.49 0.24 1.31
CA ASN A 75 6.97 -0.40 2.54
C ASN A 75 6.76 0.45 3.80
N GLU A 76 6.92 1.77 3.69
CA GLU A 76 6.66 2.71 4.78
C GLU A 76 5.20 2.61 5.24
N GLU A 77 4.26 2.60 4.30
CA GLU A 77 2.83 2.41 4.61
C GLU A 77 2.55 1.03 5.20
N LEU A 78 3.12 -0.04 4.62
CA LEU A 78 2.94 -1.40 5.16
C LEU A 78 3.47 -1.52 6.58
N ARG A 79 4.60 -0.87 6.88
CA ARG A 79 5.17 -0.83 8.23
C ARG A 79 4.29 -0.03 9.17
N ALA A 80 3.84 1.16 8.76
CA ALA A 80 3.02 2.04 9.58
C ALA A 80 1.67 1.41 9.96
N ARG A 81 1.02 0.70 9.02
CA ARG A 81 -0.32 0.15 9.22
C ARG A 81 -0.38 -1.31 9.67
N PHE A 82 0.60 -2.11 9.28
CA PHE A 82 0.59 -3.56 9.50
C PHE A 82 1.85 -4.08 10.18
N GLY A 83 2.82 -3.21 10.50
CA GLY A 83 4.01 -3.58 11.27
C GLY A 83 5.02 -4.45 10.52
N ALA A 84 4.94 -4.55 9.20
CA ALA A 84 5.87 -5.37 8.41
C ALA A 84 6.33 -4.67 7.13
N THR A 85 7.48 -5.11 6.63
CA THR A 85 8.06 -4.69 5.35
C THR A 85 8.24 -5.88 4.44
N LEU A 86 8.08 -5.67 3.14
CA LEU A 86 8.37 -6.65 2.10
C LEU A 86 9.78 -6.46 1.56
N ARG A 87 10.40 -7.56 1.14
CA ARG A 87 11.68 -7.49 0.44
C ARG A 87 11.48 -6.89 -0.95
N VAL A 88 12.26 -5.86 -1.26
CA VAL A 88 12.37 -5.29 -2.61
C VAL A 88 13.40 -6.08 -3.40
N VAL A 89 13.07 -6.49 -4.62
CA VAL A 89 13.91 -7.28 -5.51
C VAL A 89 13.85 -6.72 -6.94
N THR A 90 14.85 -7.04 -7.74
CA THR A 90 14.82 -6.78 -9.18
C THR A 90 14.04 -7.86 -9.94
N ALA A 91 13.66 -7.60 -11.18
CA ALA A 91 12.91 -8.57 -11.98
C ALA A 91 13.74 -9.83 -12.27
N GLY A 92 15.07 -9.70 -12.41
CA GLY A 92 15.99 -10.84 -12.55
C GLY A 92 16.09 -11.76 -11.33
N GLU A 93 15.72 -11.28 -10.12
CA GLU A 93 15.74 -12.07 -8.88
C GLU A 93 14.43 -12.86 -8.64
N LEU A 94 13.46 -12.74 -9.54
CA LEU A 94 12.18 -13.43 -9.39
C LEU A 94 12.34 -14.94 -9.57
N SER A 95 11.92 -15.69 -8.54
CA SER A 95 11.93 -17.16 -8.53
C SER A 95 10.55 -17.78 -8.73
N THR A 96 9.47 -17.01 -8.55
CA THR A 96 8.09 -17.46 -8.74
C THR A 96 7.37 -16.57 -9.75
N PRO A 97 6.39 -17.08 -10.50
CA PRO A 97 5.62 -16.27 -11.45
C PRO A 97 4.51 -15.43 -10.79
N ARG A 98 4.21 -15.67 -9.51
CA ARG A 98 3.05 -15.13 -8.78
C ARG A 98 3.44 -14.67 -7.38
N GLY A 99 2.57 -13.87 -6.77
CA GLY A 99 2.72 -13.37 -5.41
C GLY A 99 3.56 -12.10 -5.32
N HIS A 100 3.60 -11.32 -6.40
CA HIS A 100 4.47 -10.14 -6.50
C HIS A 100 3.67 -8.86 -6.70
N ILE A 101 4.25 -7.77 -6.22
CA ILE A 101 3.80 -6.39 -6.44
C ILE A 101 4.83 -5.75 -7.37
N VAL A 102 4.51 -5.64 -8.65
CA VAL A 102 5.42 -5.03 -9.62
C VAL A 102 5.14 -3.53 -9.67
N VAL A 103 6.19 -2.71 -9.54
CA VAL A 103 6.10 -1.24 -9.55
C VAL A 103 7.11 -0.68 -10.54
N GLY A 104 6.68 0.27 -11.36
CA GLY A 104 7.58 1.06 -12.20
C GLY A 104 7.00 1.48 -13.54
N GLU A 105 7.84 2.10 -14.36
CA GLU A 105 7.47 2.54 -15.71
C GLU A 105 7.70 1.41 -16.73
N PRO A 106 6.77 1.16 -17.67
CA PRO A 106 6.94 0.12 -18.67
C PRO A 106 8.04 0.43 -19.69
N SER A 107 8.45 1.69 -19.84
CA SER A 107 9.59 2.11 -20.67
C SER A 107 10.94 1.65 -20.12
N ILE A 108 11.02 1.37 -18.82
CA ILE A 108 12.26 1.02 -18.10
C ILE A 108 12.20 -0.42 -17.60
N ASN A 109 11.03 -0.84 -17.11
CA ASN A 109 10.81 -2.16 -16.52
C ASN A 109 10.14 -3.11 -17.52
N THR A 110 10.93 -3.99 -18.12
CA THR A 110 10.46 -5.01 -19.08
C THR A 110 9.37 -5.92 -18.50
N LEU A 111 9.42 -6.26 -17.21
CA LEU A 111 8.38 -7.08 -16.57
C LEU A 111 7.05 -6.32 -16.52
N THR A 112 7.09 -5.03 -16.16
CA THR A 112 5.90 -4.16 -16.18
C THR A 112 5.31 -4.10 -17.59
N ALA A 113 6.14 -3.88 -18.61
CA ALA A 113 5.69 -3.86 -20.01
C ALA A 113 5.01 -5.17 -20.44
N ARG A 114 5.60 -6.33 -20.10
CA ARG A 114 5.04 -7.65 -20.41
C ARG A 114 3.71 -7.90 -19.70
N LEU A 115 3.61 -7.52 -18.42
CA LEU A 115 2.37 -7.68 -17.64
C LEU A 115 1.24 -6.80 -18.19
N LEU A 116 1.54 -5.58 -18.63
CA LEU A 116 0.57 -4.70 -19.29
C LEU A 116 0.16 -5.24 -20.67
N GLN A 117 1.11 -5.71 -21.46
CA GLN A 117 0.82 -6.26 -22.80
C GLN A 117 -0.09 -7.49 -22.72
N SER A 118 0.19 -8.42 -21.80
CA SER A 118 -0.67 -9.60 -21.58
C SER A 118 -2.07 -9.24 -21.05
N ALA A 119 -2.23 -8.04 -20.47
CA ALA A 119 -3.49 -7.49 -20.02
C ALA A 119 -4.28 -6.73 -21.10
N GLY A 120 -3.67 -6.45 -22.26
CA GLY A 120 -4.22 -5.50 -23.22
C GLY A 120 -4.27 -4.05 -22.71
N LEU A 121 -3.39 -3.69 -21.77
CA LEU A 121 -3.32 -2.36 -21.16
C LEU A 121 -2.15 -1.57 -21.73
N THR A 122 -2.37 -0.28 -21.96
CA THR A 122 -1.34 0.65 -22.47
C THR A 122 -1.04 1.71 -21.44
N VAL A 123 0.24 1.81 -21.07
CA VAL A 123 0.78 2.89 -20.22
C VAL A 123 2.01 3.47 -20.90
N SER A 124 1.96 4.77 -21.17
CA SER A 124 3.00 5.55 -21.82
C SER A 124 2.78 7.03 -21.51
N ARG A 125 3.74 7.88 -21.90
CA ARG A 125 3.59 9.35 -21.78
C ARG A 125 2.43 9.94 -22.57
N THR A 126 1.79 9.18 -23.47
CA THR A 126 0.63 9.61 -24.25
C THR A 126 -0.68 8.97 -23.80
N SER A 127 -0.63 7.85 -23.09
CA SER A 127 -1.83 7.18 -22.55
C SER A 127 -1.46 6.38 -21.30
N PRO A 128 -2.00 6.69 -20.10
CA PRO A 128 -2.97 7.76 -19.82
C PRO A 128 -2.45 9.19 -20.00
N GLY A 129 -1.13 9.37 -20.16
CA GLY A 129 -0.52 10.68 -20.36
C GLY A 129 0.45 11.05 -19.24
N PRO A 130 0.96 12.28 -19.19
CA PRO A 130 1.82 12.75 -18.11
C PRO A 130 1.16 12.56 -16.75
N GLU A 131 1.93 12.11 -15.75
CA GLU A 131 1.45 11.78 -14.40
C GLU A 131 0.35 10.70 -14.33
N GLY A 132 0.02 10.07 -15.46
CA GLY A 132 -0.97 9.01 -15.55
C GLY A 132 -0.43 7.67 -15.04
N TYR A 133 -1.32 6.80 -14.59
CA TYR A 133 -0.96 5.46 -14.16
C TYR A 133 -2.07 4.45 -14.39
N VAL A 134 -1.67 3.18 -14.33
CA VAL A 134 -2.58 2.03 -14.23
C VAL A 134 -2.19 1.19 -13.03
N LEU A 135 -3.16 0.87 -12.18
CA LEU A 135 -3.04 -0.10 -11.10
C LEU A 135 -3.94 -1.29 -11.43
N ARG A 136 -3.36 -2.46 -11.62
CA ARG A 136 -4.10 -3.70 -11.83
C ARG A 136 -3.77 -4.70 -10.74
N VAL A 137 -4.79 -5.13 -10.01
CA VAL A 137 -4.74 -6.11 -8.93
C VAL A 137 -5.52 -7.35 -9.34
N LEU A 138 -4.85 -8.50 -9.29
CA LEU A 138 -5.42 -9.83 -9.48
C LEU A 138 -5.13 -10.69 -8.24
N PRO A 139 -5.88 -11.78 -8.00
CA PRO A 139 -5.61 -12.65 -6.85
C PRO A 139 -4.21 -13.27 -6.80
N ASP A 140 -3.48 -13.31 -7.91
CA ASP A 140 -2.15 -13.89 -8.02
C ASP A 140 -1.00 -12.87 -8.13
N GLY A 141 -1.30 -11.58 -8.21
CA GLY A 141 -0.29 -10.52 -8.30
C GLY A 141 -0.89 -9.16 -8.62
N MET A 142 -0.07 -8.13 -8.53
CA MET A 142 -0.48 -6.79 -8.98
C MET A 142 0.65 -6.05 -9.69
N VAL A 143 0.25 -5.08 -10.50
CA VAL A 143 1.15 -4.15 -11.19
C VAL A 143 0.68 -2.71 -10.98
N VAL A 144 1.61 -1.85 -10.56
CA VAL A 144 1.50 -0.39 -10.54
C VAL A 144 2.40 0.14 -11.64
N ALA A 145 1.79 0.60 -12.73
CA ALA A 145 2.49 1.11 -13.89
C ALA A 145 2.25 2.61 -14.07
N GLY A 146 3.31 3.42 -13.92
CA GLY A 146 3.27 4.84 -14.23
C GLY A 146 3.62 5.13 -15.69
N SER A 147 2.99 6.15 -16.26
CA SER A 147 3.41 6.76 -17.53
C SER A 147 4.74 7.52 -17.41
N ASP A 148 5.07 7.94 -16.19
CA ASP A 148 6.31 8.54 -15.75
C ASP A 148 6.45 8.33 -14.23
N ARG A 149 7.57 8.79 -13.67
CA ARG A 149 7.89 8.71 -12.24
C ARG A 149 6.77 9.20 -11.31
N ARG A 150 6.13 10.33 -11.66
CA ARG A 150 5.04 10.89 -10.86
C ARG A 150 3.79 10.03 -10.96
N GLY A 151 3.50 9.51 -12.15
CA GLY A 151 2.45 8.51 -12.34
C GLY A 151 2.66 7.28 -11.47
N THR A 152 3.87 6.72 -11.43
CA THR A 152 4.20 5.57 -10.56
C THR A 152 3.93 5.90 -9.10
N PHE A 153 4.36 7.07 -8.64
CA PHE A 153 4.08 7.54 -7.29
C PHE A 153 2.58 7.64 -6.99
N TYR A 154 1.79 8.30 -7.84
CA TYR A 154 0.33 8.40 -7.63
C TYR A 154 -0.38 7.04 -7.67
N GLY A 155 0.12 6.10 -8.48
CA GLY A 155 -0.36 4.73 -8.48
C GLY A 155 -0.12 4.02 -7.15
N VAL A 156 1.05 4.22 -6.52
CA VAL A 156 1.34 3.70 -5.18
C VAL A 156 0.46 4.36 -4.11
N GLN A 157 0.23 5.68 -4.19
CA GLN A 157 -0.69 6.37 -3.29
C GLN A 157 -2.12 5.84 -3.37
N THR A 158 -2.56 5.46 -4.58
CA THR A 158 -3.87 4.83 -4.77
C THR A 158 -3.90 3.40 -4.21
N LEU A 159 -2.79 2.66 -4.37
CA LEU A 159 -2.64 1.34 -3.75
C LEU A 159 -2.74 1.42 -2.22
N HIS A 160 -2.15 2.43 -1.58
CA HIS A 160 -2.25 2.61 -0.13
C HIS A 160 -3.70 2.70 0.36
N GLN A 161 -4.56 3.42 -0.36
CA GLN A 161 -5.99 3.54 -0.04
C GLN A 161 -6.76 2.21 -0.19
N LEU A 162 -6.25 1.28 -1.01
CA LEU A 162 -6.85 -0.03 -1.24
C LEU A 162 -6.38 -1.09 -0.25
N LEU A 163 -5.29 -0.85 0.50
CA LEU A 163 -4.79 -1.79 1.50
C LEU A 163 -5.83 -2.00 2.60
N ARG A 164 -6.05 -3.26 2.96
CA ARG A 164 -6.91 -3.70 4.06
C ARG A 164 -6.15 -4.69 4.93
N PRO A 165 -6.59 -4.94 6.18
CA PRO A 165 -6.15 -6.11 6.92
C PRO A 165 -6.34 -7.38 6.07
N GLY A 166 -5.29 -8.19 5.97
CA GLY A 166 -5.31 -9.47 5.26
C GLY A 166 -5.33 -10.64 6.23
N LYS A 167 -5.33 -11.87 5.69
CA LYS A 167 -5.23 -13.08 6.54
C LYS A 167 -3.84 -13.25 7.14
N ALA A 168 -2.81 -12.82 6.42
CA ALA A 168 -1.41 -12.93 6.83
C ALA A 168 -0.79 -11.58 7.20
N LEU A 169 -0.89 -10.59 6.31
CA LEU A 169 -0.40 -9.24 6.57
C LEU A 169 -1.43 -8.19 6.12
N ALA A 170 -1.62 -8.07 4.81
CA ALA A 170 -2.54 -7.13 4.21
C ALA A 170 -3.26 -7.80 3.03
N SER A 171 -4.35 -7.20 2.57
CA SER A 171 -5.06 -7.65 1.38
C SER A 171 -5.47 -6.46 0.53
N VAL A 172 -5.61 -6.71 -0.77
CA VAL A 172 -6.07 -5.71 -1.74
C VAL A 172 -7.14 -6.35 -2.62
N PRO A 173 -8.34 -5.76 -2.76
CA PRO A 173 -9.35 -6.30 -3.67
C PRO A 173 -8.89 -6.28 -5.12
N ALA A 174 -9.34 -7.26 -5.90
CA ALA A 174 -9.09 -7.27 -7.33
C ALA A 174 -9.74 -6.05 -7.99
N VAL A 175 -8.96 -5.25 -8.72
CA VAL A 175 -9.40 -4.01 -9.34
C VAL A 175 -8.46 -3.63 -10.47
N THR A 176 -8.97 -3.00 -11.52
CA THR A 176 -8.17 -2.29 -12.51
C THR A 176 -8.55 -0.82 -12.47
N ILE A 177 -7.57 0.05 -12.21
CA ILE A 177 -7.71 1.49 -12.15
C ILE A 177 -6.84 2.09 -13.24
N ARG A 178 -7.41 3.01 -14.01
CA ARG A 178 -6.68 3.84 -14.96
C ARG A 178 -7.00 5.29 -14.64
N ASP A 179 -5.96 6.07 -14.35
CA ASP A 179 -6.16 7.39 -13.79
C ASP A 179 -5.08 8.37 -14.24
N ARG A 180 -5.41 9.66 -14.13
CA ARG A 180 -4.54 10.78 -14.46
C ARG A 180 -5.12 12.06 -13.86
N PRO A 181 -4.29 13.06 -13.55
CA PRO A 181 -4.81 14.35 -13.11
C PRO A 181 -5.63 15.04 -14.22
N ASP A 182 -6.64 15.80 -13.81
CA ASP A 182 -7.38 16.72 -14.70
C ASP A 182 -6.55 17.96 -15.07
N HIS A 183 -5.71 18.40 -14.14
CA HIS A 183 -4.92 19.62 -14.25
C HIS A 183 -3.47 19.35 -13.86
N ALA A 184 -2.52 19.86 -14.65
CA ALA A 184 -1.09 19.73 -14.38
C ALA A 184 -0.66 20.46 -13.10
N ILE A 185 -1.34 21.56 -12.77
CA ILE A 185 -1.10 22.33 -11.54
C ILE A 185 -2.23 22.04 -10.56
N ARG A 186 -1.85 21.63 -9.35
CA ARG A 186 -2.74 21.37 -8.21
C ARG A 186 -2.16 22.12 -7.02
N ALA A 187 -2.85 23.16 -6.55
CA ALA A 187 -2.33 24.05 -5.53
C ALA A 187 -3.37 24.33 -4.45
N VAL A 188 -2.88 24.59 -3.24
CA VAL A 188 -3.67 25.12 -2.13
C VAL A 188 -3.01 26.43 -1.72
N HIS A 189 -3.79 27.52 -1.69
CA HIS A 189 -3.32 28.78 -1.15
C HIS A 189 -3.58 28.81 0.36
N VAL A 190 -2.52 28.76 1.16
CA VAL A 190 -2.62 28.84 2.62
C VAL A 190 -2.30 30.26 3.05
N ALA A 191 -3.33 31.07 3.28
CA ALA A 191 -3.18 32.38 3.89
C ALA A 191 -2.99 32.22 5.41
N ARG A 192 -1.78 32.47 5.89
CA ARG A 192 -1.49 32.48 7.33
C ARG A 192 -1.62 33.92 7.85
N CYS A 193 -2.58 34.17 8.73
CA CYS A 193 -2.63 35.44 9.47
C CYS A 193 -1.55 35.40 10.56
N GLY A 194 -0.85 36.52 10.75
CA GLY A 194 0.40 36.62 11.50
C GLY A 194 0.35 36.07 12.93
N ALA A 195 0.83 34.84 13.10
CA ALA A 195 1.62 34.45 14.25
C ALA A 195 2.91 33.90 13.66
N THR A 196 4.02 34.57 13.93
CA THR A 196 5.37 34.09 13.62
C THR A 196 5.48 32.68 14.20
N ALA A 197 5.47 31.67 13.34
CA ALA A 197 5.85 30.34 13.76
C ALA A 197 7.33 30.44 14.13
N SER A 198 7.62 30.50 15.43
CA SER A 198 8.97 30.31 15.93
C SER A 198 9.43 28.95 15.42
N HIS A 199 10.38 28.97 14.50
CA HIS A 199 11.05 27.76 14.05
C HIS A 199 11.72 27.14 15.28
N PRO A 200 11.54 25.84 15.57
CA PRO A 200 12.28 25.21 16.67
C PRO A 200 13.76 25.22 16.28
N GLY A 201 14.50 26.20 16.79
CA GLY A 201 15.88 26.48 16.41
C GLY A 201 16.23 27.95 16.19
N ASP A 202 15.30 28.90 16.34
CA ASP A 202 15.60 30.34 16.26
C ASP A 202 16.66 30.74 17.31
N PRO A 203 17.81 31.32 16.93
CA PRO A 203 18.84 31.76 17.87
C PRO A 203 18.35 32.83 18.87
N ALA A 204 17.23 33.51 18.61
CA ALA A 204 16.64 34.48 19.52
C ALA A 204 16.12 33.88 20.84
N ASP A 205 15.75 32.59 20.86
CA ASP A 205 15.24 31.91 22.07
C ASP A 205 16.34 31.52 23.08
N ARG A 206 17.62 31.73 22.73
CA ARG A 206 18.77 31.29 23.54
C ARG A 206 19.19 32.30 24.62
N HIS A 207 18.62 33.50 24.65
CA HIS A 207 18.98 34.54 25.64
C HIS A 207 17.98 34.69 26.80
N ALA A 208 16.86 33.96 26.78
CA ALA A 208 15.84 34.05 27.84
C ALA A 208 16.00 33.01 28.96
N ARG A 209 17.06 32.19 28.97
CA ARG A 209 17.31 31.14 29.99
C ARG A 209 18.63 31.30 30.74
N SER A 210 19.05 32.53 31.05
CA SER A 210 20.22 32.77 31.91
C SER A 210 20.08 34.00 32.82
N GLN A 211 18.93 34.15 33.47
CA GLN A 211 18.79 34.99 34.66
C GLN A 211 17.96 34.23 35.71
#